data_AF-A0AAN1BGF0-F1
#
_entry.id   AF-A0AAN1BGF0-F1
#
_cell.length_a   1.000
_cell.length_b   1.000
_cell.length_c   1.000
_cell.angle_alpha   90.00
_cell.angle_beta   90.00
_cell.angle_gamma   90.00
#
_symmetry.space_group_name_H-M   'P 1'
#
loop_
_entity.id
_entity.type
_entity.pdbx_description
1 polymer ?
#
loop_
_entity_poly.entity_id
_entity_poly.type
_entity_poly.pdbx_seq_one_letter_code
_entity_poly.pdbx_strand_id
1 'polypeptide(L)'
;MRFGAGLRHVCLEYLAVCEGDLVAAMTPKTSGISVEPITAAHIDSFHRALDLVAREKKYLSMLEATPLPQTRAFVTGMIAKGNPQFVAVIGEEVVGWCDISRHFFPSHAHRGKLGMGILPTYRGQALGRKLISRESSKRASS
;
A
#
# COMPACT_ATOMS: atom_id res chain seq x y z
N MET A 1 39.85 9.43 -51.98
CA MET A 1 39.85 8.84 -50.62
C MET A 1 38.51 9.12 -49.97
N ARG A 2 37.77 8.07 -49.58
CA ARG A 2 36.42 8.15 -48.98
C ARG A 2 36.55 8.28 -47.46
N PHE A 3 35.83 9.22 -46.84
CA PHE A 3 35.45 9.14 -45.43
C PHE A 3 33.93 8.99 -45.36
N GLY A 4 33.49 7.90 -44.71
CA GLY A 4 32.12 7.40 -44.72
C GLY A 4 31.16 8.22 -43.85
N ALA A 5 29.99 8.48 -44.41
CA ALA A 5 28.83 9.12 -43.79
C ALA A 5 28.07 8.17 -42.83
N GLY A 6 28.79 7.60 -41.86
CA GLY A 6 28.19 6.90 -40.73
C GLY A 6 27.81 7.88 -39.62
N LEU A 7 26.74 7.54 -38.89
CA LEU A 7 26.39 8.07 -37.55
C LEU A 7 25.60 9.38 -37.40
N ARG A 8 24.96 9.93 -38.43
CA ARG A 8 23.98 11.02 -38.20
C ARG A 8 22.52 10.66 -38.46
N HIS A 9 22.25 9.56 -39.17
CA HIS A 9 20.87 9.25 -39.57
C HIS A 9 20.10 8.33 -38.62
N VAL A 10 20.78 7.51 -37.81
CA VAL A 10 20.13 6.50 -36.95
C VAL A 10 19.57 7.09 -35.65
N CYS A 11 19.93 8.32 -35.28
CA CYS A 11 19.49 8.92 -34.01
C CYS A 11 18.06 9.51 -34.07
N LEU A 12 17.51 9.79 -35.25
CA LEU A 12 16.23 10.48 -35.38
C LEU A 12 15.01 9.58 -35.56
N GLU A 13 15.19 8.34 -36.06
CA GLU A 13 14.05 7.41 -36.17
C GLU A 13 13.71 6.73 -34.82
N TYR A 14 14.63 6.68 -33.86
CA TYR A 14 14.36 6.12 -32.53
C TYR A 14 13.64 7.09 -31.57
N LEU A 15 13.61 8.39 -31.88
CA LEU A 15 12.88 9.38 -31.07
C LEU A 15 11.38 9.43 -31.41
N ALA A 16 10.97 9.01 -32.60
CA ALA A 16 9.59 9.20 -33.08
C ALA A 16 8.59 8.10 -32.65
N VAL A 17 9.04 7.03 -31.98
CA VAL A 17 8.16 5.94 -31.51
C VAL A 17 7.80 6.08 -30.02
N CYS A 18 8.44 6.97 -29.27
CA CYS A 18 8.24 7.06 -27.81
C CYS A 18 7.54 8.35 -27.33
N GLU A 19 7.11 9.24 -28.21
CA GLU A 19 6.35 10.43 -27.81
C GLU A 19 4.84 10.17 -27.58
N GLY A 20 4.34 8.96 -27.92
CA GLY A 20 2.94 8.56 -27.71
C GLY A 20 2.64 7.92 -26.35
N ASP A 21 3.63 7.30 -25.70
CA ASP A 21 3.43 6.52 -24.47
C ASP A 21 3.87 7.24 -23.17
N LEU A 22 4.58 8.37 -23.29
CA LEU A 22 5.10 9.10 -22.12
C LEU A 22 4.06 9.98 -21.43
N VAL A 23 2.92 10.28 -22.06
CA VAL A 23 1.87 11.12 -21.48
C VAL A 23 0.83 10.30 -20.68
N ALA A 24 0.89 8.96 -20.72
CA ALA A 24 0.05 8.10 -19.87
C ALA A 24 0.58 7.94 -18.43
N ALA A 25 1.78 8.45 -18.13
CA ALA A 25 2.48 8.22 -16.86
C ALA A 25 2.46 9.41 -15.88
N MET A 26 1.53 10.36 -16.02
CA MET A 26 1.44 11.48 -15.08
C MET A 26 0.01 11.97 -14.81
N THR A 27 -0.94 11.06 -14.64
CA THR A 27 -2.12 11.35 -13.81
C THR A 27 -1.79 11.00 -12.36
N PRO A 28 -2.10 11.84 -11.36
CA PRO A 28 -1.93 11.43 -9.98
C PRO A 28 -2.80 10.19 -9.73
N LYS A 29 -2.17 9.01 -9.63
CA LYS A 29 -2.79 7.70 -9.26
C LYS A 29 -3.40 7.70 -7.85
N THR A 30 -3.51 8.87 -7.24
CA THR A 30 -4.10 9.16 -5.94
C THR A 30 -5.51 9.73 -6.03
N SER A 31 -5.97 10.10 -7.23
CA SER A 31 -7.34 10.57 -7.45
C SER A 31 -8.31 9.43 -7.11
N GLY A 32 -9.18 9.65 -6.13
CA GLY A 32 -10.14 8.65 -5.66
C GLY A 32 -9.65 7.74 -4.52
N ILE A 33 -8.46 7.99 -3.93
CA ILE A 33 -8.05 7.28 -2.71
C ILE A 33 -8.71 7.90 -1.48
N SER A 34 -9.56 7.14 -0.78
CA SER A 34 -10.03 7.47 0.57
C SER A 34 -9.26 6.68 1.64
N VAL A 35 -9.18 7.24 2.85
CA VAL A 35 -8.64 6.54 4.02
C VAL A 35 -9.75 6.39 5.05
N GLU A 36 -10.05 5.15 5.41
CA GLU A 36 -11.21 4.81 6.23
C GLU A 36 -10.93 3.65 7.20
N PRO A 37 -11.72 3.53 8.29
CA PRO A 37 -11.61 2.39 9.18
C PRO A 37 -11.85 1.08 8.43
N ILE A 38 -11.10 0.03 8.77
CA ILE A 38 -11.35 -1.28 8.17
C ILE A 38 -12.74 -1.81 8.57
N THR A 39 -13.41 -2.48 7.63
CA THR A 39 -14.68 -3.18 7.88
C THR A 39 -14.57 -4.61 7.35
N ALA A 40 -15.57 -5.44 7.65
CA ALA A 40 -15.61 -6.81 7.14
C ALA A 40 -15.62 -6.89 5.60
N ALA A 41 -16.15 -5.86 4.92
CA ALA A 41 -16.17 -5.78 3.46
C ALA A 41 -14.76 -5.66 2.86
N HIS A 42 -13.80 -5.11 3.60
CA HIS A 42 -12.44 -4.90 3.12
C HIS A 42 -11.54 -6.15 3.22
N ILE A 43 -11.96 -7.20 3.93
CA ILE A 43 -11.09 -8.32 4.33
C ILE A 43 -10.45 -9.01 3.12
N ASP A 44 -11.23 -9.28 2.09
CA ASP A 44 -10.74 -10.01 0.92
C ASP A 44 -9.75 -9.19 0.10
N SER A 45 -9.99 -7.88 -0.09
CA SER A 45 -9.04 -6.99 -0.78
C SER A 45 -7.81 -6.69 0.08
N PHE A 46 -7.98 -6.50 1.39
CA PHE A 46 -6.89 -6.37 2.35
C PHE A 46 -5.97 -7.60 2.33
N HIS A 47 -6.53 -8.81 2.29
CA HIS A 47 -5.76 -10.05 2.20
C HIS A 47 -4.88 -10.08 0.94
N ARG A 48 -5.44 -9.72 -0.23
CA ARG A 48 -4.67 -9.61 -1.47
C ARG A 48 -3.55 -8.58 -1.36
N ALA A 49 -3.83 -7.40 -0.81
CA ALA A 49 -2.84 -6.35 -0.64
C ALA A 49 -1.70 -6.77 0.31
N LEU A 50 -2.05 -7.45 1.41
CA LEU A 50 -1.11 -8.01 2.36
C LEU A 50 -0.20 -9.05 1.68
N ASP A 51 -0.77 -9.96 0.89
CA ASP A 51 -0.03 -11.02 0.21
C ASP A 51 0.97 -10.45 -0.81
N LEU A 52 0.53 -9.50 -1.63
CA LEU A 52 1.38 -8.83 -2.61
C LEU A 52 2.60 -8.17 -1.95
N VAL A 53 2.39 -7.43 -0.85
CA VAL A 53 3.49 -6.77 -0.13
C VAL A 53 4.37 -7.78 0.62
N ALA A 54 3.79 -8.83 1.20
CA ALA A 54 4.54 -9.88 1.90
C ALA A 54 5.48 -10.65 0.95
N ARG A 55 5.00 -10.96 -0.27
CA ARG A 55 5.77 -11.67 -1.29
C ARG A 55 6.95 -10.88 -1.86
N GLU A 56 7.02 -9.58 -1.61
CA GLU A 56 8.23 -8.79 -1.88
C GLU A 56 9.40 -9.19 -0.96
N LYS A 57 9.13 -9.86 0.17
CA LYS A 57 10.12 -10.38 1.14
C LYS A 57 11.14 -9.34 1.61
N LYS A 58 10.72 -8.07 1.62
CA LYS A 58 11.59 -6.91 1.88
C LYS A 58 11.18 -6.13 3.12
N TYR A 59 9.90 -6.09 3.44
CA TYR A 59 9.34 -5.16 4.44
C TYR A 59 8.66 -5.87 5.62
N LEU A 60 7.91 -6.93 5.34
CA LEU A 60 7.16 -7.67 6.36
C LEU A 60 7.97 -8.87 6.85
N SER A 61 7.77 -9.23 8.12
CA SER A 61 8.36 -10.47 8.69
C SER A 61 7.71 -11.73 8.11
N MET A 62 6.51 -11.62 7.53
CA MET A 62 5.84 -12.70 6.82
C MET A 62 6.21 -12.67 5.34
N LEU A 63 6.43 -13.84 4.75
CA LEU A 63 6.83 -14.00 3.33
C LEU A 63 5.65 -14.12 2.37
N GLU A 64 4.46 -14.35 2.91
CA GLU A 64 3.16 -14.38 2.24
C GLU A 64 2.07 -14.04 3.26
N ALA A 65 0.86 -13.71 2.79
CA ALA A 65 -0.25 -13.47 3.70
C ALA A 65 -0.62 -14.76 4.44
N THR A 66 -1.14 -14.60 5.66
CA THR A 66 -1.78 -15.73 6.36
C THR A 66 -2.98 -16.22 5.54
N PRO A 67 -3.36 -17.51 5.66
CA PRO A 67 -4.61 -18.02 5.09
C PRO A 67 -5.80 -17.08 5.36
N LEU A 68 -6.63 -16.85 4.34
CA LEU A 68 -7.74 -15.90 4.41
C LEU A 68 -8.65 -16.05 5.65
N PRO A 69 -9.02 -17.26 6.12
CA PRO A 69 -9.80 -17.40 7.36
C PRO A 69 -9.08 -16.82 8.60
N GLN A 70 -7.76 -16.94 8.67
CA GLN A 70 -6.95 -16.42 9.76
C GLN A 70 -6.81 -14.90 9.67
N THR A 71 -6.63 -14.36 8.46
CA THR A 71 -6.69 -12.90 8.23
C THR A 71 -8.05 -12.33 8.62
N ARG A 72 -9.15 -13.02 8.28
CA ARG A 72 -10.51 -12.64 8.66
C ARG A 72 -10.70 -12.63 10.18
N ALA A 73 -10.20 -13.66 10.87
CA ALA A 73 -10.21 -13.72 12.34
C ALA A 73 -9.39 -12.59 12.97
N PHE A 74 -8.22 -12.26 12.39
CA PHE A 74 -7.38 -11.15 12.83
C PHE A 74 -8.11 -9.81 12.72
N VAL A 75 -8.66 -9.47 11.55
CA VAL A 75 -9.38 -8.20 11.33
C VAL A 75 -10.59 -8.09 12.25
N THR A 76 -11.39 -9.15 12.34
CA THR A 76 -12.59 -9.17 13.21
C THR A 76 -12.19 -9.00 14.68
N GLY A 77 -11.10 -9.64 15.12
CA GLY A 77 -10.57 -9.50 16.47
C GLY A 77 -10.01 -8.10 16.75
N MET A 78 -9.40 -7.44 15.76
CA MET A 78 -8.94 -6.04 15.86
C MET A 78 -10.12 -5.09 16.04
N ILE A 79 -11.18 -5.25 15.23
CA ILE A 79 -12.42 -4.47 15.33
C ILE A 79 -13.08 -4.67 16.69
N ALA A 80 -13.27 -5.92 17.12
CA ALA A 80 -13.91 -6.25 18.40
C ALA A 80 -13.15 -5.67 19.62
N LYS A 81 -11.82 -5.63 19.54
CA LYS A 81 -10.98 -5.02 20.58
C LYS A 81 -10.96 -3.49 20.50
N GLY A 82 -11.50 -2.88 19.44
CA GLY A 82 -11.40 -1.44 19.20
C GLY A 82 -9.96 -0.99 18.90
N ASN A 83 -9.13 -1.87 18.34
CA ASN A 83 -7.77 -1.49 17.92
C ASN A 83 -7.83 -0.60 16.67
N PRO A 84 -7.01 0.46 16.57
CA PRO A 84 -6.92 1.26 15.35
C PRO A 84 -6.45 0.39 14.18
N GLN A 85 -7.24 0.38 13.11
CA GLN A 85 -6.90 -0.27 11.85
C GLN A 85 -7.59 0.49 10.72
N PHE A 86 -6.80 1.04 9.81
CA PHE A 86 -7.27 1.86 8.68
C PHE A 86 -6.74 1.30 7.36
N VAL A 87 -7.56 1.46 6.32
CA VAL A 87 -7.23 1.10 4.95
C VAL A 87 -7.27 2.32 4.06
N ALA A 88 -6.39 2.35 3.06
CA ALA A 88 -6.48 3.25 1.92
C ALA A 88 -7.16 2.48 0.79
N VAL A 89 -8.27 3.00 0.26
CA VAL A 89 -9.09 2.32 -0.74
C VAL A 89 -9.27 3.16 -2.01
N ILE A 90 -9.36 2.50 -3.16
CA ILE A 90 -9.81 3.07 -4.43
C ILE A 90 -11.03 2.26 -4.88
N GLY A 91 -12.20 2.88 -4.84
CA GLY A 91 -13.45 2.14 -4.96
C GLY A 91 -13.53 1.10 -3.83
N GLU A 92 -13.58 -0.18 -4.19
CA GLU A 92 -13.64 -1.31 -3.25
C GLU A 92 -12.27 -1.97 -3.00
N GLU A 93 -11.20 -1.48 -3.65
CA GLU A 93 -9.89 -2.10 -3.58
C GLU A 93 -8.99 -1.42 -2.54
N VAL A 94 -8.48 -2.23 -1.60
CA VAL A 94 -7.47 -1.83 -0.61
C VAL A 94 -6.12 -1.71 -1.31
N VAL A 95 -5.58 -0.50 -1.34
CA VAL A 95 -4.26 -0.19 -1.92
C VAL A 95 -3.16 0.01 -0.88
N GLY A 96 -3.55 0.10 0.39
CA GLY A 96 -2.64 0.14 1.53
C GLY A 96 -3.38 0.05 2.86
N TRP A 97 -2.64 -0.18 3.93
CA TRP A 97 -3.19 -0.30 5.27
C TRP A 97 -2.20 0.19 6.31
N CYS A 98 -2.74 0.47 7.49
CA CYS A 98 -2.01 0.61 8.73
C CYS A 98 -2.86 -0.01 9.83
N ASP A 99 -2.21 -0.69 10.77
CA ASP A 99 -2.85 -1.28 11.93
C ASP A 99 -1.94 -1.16 13.16
N ILE A 100 -2.54 -0.90 14.32
CA ILE A 100 -1.83 -0.92 15.61
C ILE A 100 -2.48 -1.96 16.51
N SER A 101 -1.81 -3.10 16.64
CA SER A 101 -2.22 -4.16 17.57
C SER A 101 -1.66 -3.89 18.95
N ARG A 102 -2.53 -3.63 19.93
CA ARG A 102 -2.14 -3.50 21.34
C ARG A 102 -1.53 -4.80 21.86
N HIS A 103 -0.53 -4.68 22.72
CA HIS A 103 0.09 -5.85 23.33
C HIS A 103 -0.93 -6.62 24.19
N PHE A 104 -0.85 -7.96 24.19
CA PHE A 104 -1.82 -8.80 24.89
C PHE A 104 -1.65 -8.78 26.42
N PHE A 105 -0.43 -8.57 26.92
CA PHE A 105 -0.18 -8.35 28.35
C PHE A 105 -0.70 -6.97 28.81
N PRO A 106 -1.59 -6.91 29.82
CA PRO A 106 -2.16 -5.65 30.31
C PRO A 106 -1.12 -4.62 30.77
N SER A 107 -0.03 -5.09 31.39
CA SER A 107 1.11 -4.24 31.80
C SER A 107 1.83 -3.55 30.64
N HIS A 108 1.58 -3.97 29.40
CA HIS A 108 2.14 -3.40 28.17
C HIS A 108 1.08 -2.80 27.25
N ALA A 109 -0.16 -2.59 27.74
CA ALA A 109 -1.24 -2.00 26.95
C ALA A 109 -0.93 -0.59 26.42
N HIS A 110 0.06 0.10 27.02
CA HIS A 110 0.57 1.39 26.54
C HIS A 110 1.40 1.27 25.25
N ARG A 111 1.81 0.06 24.84
CA ARG A 111 2.58 -0.25 23.62
C ARG A 111 1.75 -1.09 22.65
N GLY A 112 2.07 -0.97 21.37
CA GLY A 112 1.47 -1.77 20.31
C GLY A 112 2.45 -2.02 19.17
N LYS A 113 2.19 -3.07 18.39
CA LYS A 113 2.92 -3.35 17.15
C LYS A 113 2.18 -2.65 16.01
N LEU A 114 2.88 -1.76 15.32
CA LEU A 114 2.41 -1.16 14.08
C LEU A 114 2.71 -2.10 12.91
N GLY A 115 1.67 -2.49 12.19
CA GLY A 115 1.75 -3.12 10.88
C GLY A 115 1.35 -2.10 9.82
N MET A 116 2.08 -2.01 8.72
CA MET A 116 1.66 -1.18 7.59
C MET A 116 2.18 -1.74 6.28
N GLY A 117 1.47 -1.42 5.20
CA GLY A 117 1.92 -1.74 3.86
C GLY A 117 1.15 -0.94 2.82
N ILE A 118 1.82 -0.68 1.71
CA ILE A 118 1.27 0.04 0.56
C ILE A 118 1.70 -0.73 -0.67
N LEU A 119 0.75 -1.00 -1.56
CA LEU A 119 1.04 -1.64 -2.84
C LEU A 119 2.10 -0.84 -3.62
N PRO A 120 3.06 -1.50 -4.30
CA PRO A 120 4.18 -0.83 -4.99
C PRO A 120 3.77 0.35 -5.86
N THR A 121 2.69 0.19 -6.64
CA THR A 121 2.16 1.19 -7.58
C THR A 121 1.69 2.49 -6.90
N TYR A 122 1.43 2.46 -5.59
CA TYR A 122 0.90 3.60 -4.82
C TYR A 122 1.91 4.17 -3.82
N ARG A 123 3.17 3.69 -3.84
CA ARG A 123 4.27 4.21 -3.02
C ARG A 123 4.75 5.57 -3.54
N GLY A 124 5.47 6.32 -2.70
CA GLY A 124 6.00 7.65 -3.05
C GLY A 124 4.96 8.78 -3.03
N GLN A 125 3.70 8.49 -2.71
CA GLN A 125 2.58 9.44 -2.80
C GLN A 125 2.04 9.88 -1.41
N ALA A 126 2.89 9.83 -0.38
CA ALA A 126 2.57 10.20 1.01
C ALA A 126 1.37 9.46 1.66
N LEU A 127 0.86 8.37 1.07
CA LEU A 127 -0.24 7.58 1.63
C LEU A 127 0.08 7.01 3.02
N GLY A 128 1.32 6.56 3.26
CA GLY A 128 1.74 6.08 4.57
C GLY A 128 1.64 7.14 5.66
N ARG A 129 1.96 8.40 5.34
CA ARG A 129 1.80 9.53 6.25
C ARG A 129 0.33 9.79 6.56
N LYS A 130 -0.55 9.74 5.53
CA LYS A 130 -2.01 9.91 5.72
C LYS A 130 -2.59 8.82 6.63
N LEU A 131 -2.18 7.56 6.44
CA LEU A 131 -2.60 6.44 7.27
C LEU A 131 -2.16 6.57 8.73
N ILE A 132 -0.87 6.80 8.97
CA ILE A 132 -0.31 6.96 10.33
C ILE A 132 -0.94 8.15 11.07
N SER A 133 -1.18 9.26 10.36
CA SER A 133 -1.84 10.43 10.95
C SER A 133 -3.24 10.10 11.43
N ARG A 134 -4.00 9.29 10.66
CA ARG A 134 -5.38 8.93 11.02
C ARG A 134 -5.42 8.02 12.24
N GLU A 135 -4.51 7.05 12.31
CA GLU A 135 -4.38 6.15 13.46
C GLU A 135 -3.99 6.86 14.73
N SER A 136 -3.01 7.76 14.65
CA SER A 136 -2.50 8.51 15.81
C SER A 136 -3.58 9.37 16.44
N SER A 137 -4.42 10.02 15.62
CA SER A 137 -5.59 10.76 16.10
C SER A 137 -6.60 9.84 16.79
N LYS A 138 -6.86 8.64 16.26
CA LYS A 138 -7.81 7.70 16.87
C LYS A 138 -7.33 7.18 18.23
N ARG A 139 -6.02 6.88 18.35
CA ARG A 139 -5.39 6.45 19.60
C ARG A 139 -5.49 7.52 20.70
N ALA A 140 -5.45 8.81 20.34
CA ALA A 140 -5.56 9.89 21.31
C ALA A 140 -7.00 10.09 21.84
N SER A 141 -8.01 9.50 21.21
CA SER A 141 -9.43 9.70 21.53
C SER A 141 -10.12 8.47 22.12
N SER A 142 -9.38 7.42 22.49
CA SER A 142 -9.90 6.19 23.13
C SER A 142 -9.20 5.92 24.46
#